data_AF-A0A172Y7I7-F1
#
_entry.id   AF-A0A172Y7I7-F1
#
_cell.length_a   1.000
_cell.length_b   1.000
_cell.length_c   1.000
_cell.angle_alpha   90.00
_cell.angle_beta   90.00
_cell.angle_gamma   90.00
#
_symmetry.space_group_name_H-M   'P 1'
#
loop_
_entity.id
_entity.type
_entity.pdbx_description
1 polymer ?
#
loop_
_entity_poly.entity_id
_entity_poly.type
_entity_poly.pdbx_seq_one_letter_code
_entity_poly.pdbx_strand_id
1 'polypeptide(L)'
;MDLEAAGGAMTAGVIAGAIEKPIGQAGQPRSVCADCGAEVTGRFCSNCGQPAHVHRTLLHLGEELLHGVMHFDGRLWRTLPLLIVNPGRLTREWVEGRRTRYVSPLAMFLFTLFVMFFALSFMPEREVPLASLPQQIEAQKEAVTAAEAAVAAARKEADLAQTASQPVDGSPPPVDSGARAGVAAGVLAAAEAGLINEKARLERLQKDAVEGRKDGLAPGSWQAQVADMAASAGEDGKTGGLTKTIAKKLKNPDLALYKLQQTIYKFAFLLVPLSIPFVALMFLWKRGFTLYDHGVFVLYSLTFMSLLLMAVVVVATTLKGAGGAVGVIAALIVPVHMFAQLKGAYSLSVFSTLWRTVVLLIFCEIAATLFIVSILYLGFGH
;
A
#
# COMPACT_ATOMS: atom_id res chain seq x y z
N MET A 1 2.84 -6.89 22.59
CA MET A 1 2.65 -7.96 21.59
C MET A 1 1.96 -9.06 22.36
N ASP A 2 0.66 -9.24 22.15
CA ASP A 2 -0.09 -10.24 22.90
C ASP A 2 0.40 -11.64 22.54
N LEU A 3 0.63 -12.45 23.57
CA LEU A 3 1.06 -13.85 23.44
C LEU A 3 0.09 -14.65 22.55
N GLU A 4 -1.18 -14.24 22.48
CA GLU A 4 -2.20 -14.84 21.62
C GLU A 4 -1.95 -14.57 20.12
N ALA A 5 -1.49 -13.37 19.75
CA ALA A 5 -1.17 -13.05 18.36
C ALA A 5 0.09 -13.80 17.87
N ALA A 6 1.08 -13.96 18.76
CA ALA A 6 2.24 -14.79 18.51
C ALA A 6 1.86 -16.29 18.44
N GLY A 7 0.96 -16.74 19.30
CA GLY A 7 0.40 -18.09 19.28
C GLY A 7 -0.34 -18.39 17.98
N GLY A 8 -1.23 -17.49 17.54
CA GLY A 8 -1.97 -17.63 16.28
C GLY A 8 -1.07 -17.69 15.04
N ALA A 9 0.01 -16.88 15.01
CA ALA A 9 1.00 -16.94 13.93
C ALA A 9 1.79 -18.27 13.94
N MET A 10 2.14 -18.80 15.11
CA MET A 10 2.79 -20.11 15.23
C MET A 10 1.85 -21.25 14.81
N THR A 11 0.58 -21.22 15.24
CA THR A 11 -0.41 -22.24 14.86
C THR A 11 -0.70 -22.20 13.36
N ALA A 12 -0.81 -21.02 12.76
CA ALA A 12 -0.95 -20.86 11.32
C ALA A 12 0.25 -21.40 10.54
N GLY A 13 1.48 -21.18 11.05
CA GLY A 13 2.71 -21.74 10.48
C GLY A 13 2.77 -23.27 10.52
N VAL A 14 2.32 -23.88 11.62
CA VAL A 14 2.24 -25.35 11.76
C VAL A 14 1.17 -25.94 10.83
N ILE A 15 0.00 -25.32 10.74
CA ILE A 15 -1.07 -25.75 9.83
C ILE A 15 -0.63 -25.61 8.38
N ALA A 16 0.02 -24.50 8.01
CA ALA A 16 0.56 -24.30 6.67
C ALA A 16 1.63 -25.36 6.31
N GLY A 17 2.51 -25.69 7.27
CA GLY A 17 3.52 -26.76 7.11
C GLY A 17 2.92 -28.17 6.99
N ALA A 18 1.79 -28.44 7.65
CA ALA A 18 1.09 -29.72 7.56
C ALA A 18 0.30 -29.89 6.26
N ILE A 19 -0.14 -28.78 5.64
CA ILE A 19 -0.83 -28.77 4.35
C ILE A 19 0.17 -28.84 3.18
N GLU A 20 1.40 -28.35 3.37
CA GLU A 20 2.48 -28.45 2.37
C GLU A 20 3.00 -29.89 2.23
N LYS A 21 2.39 -30.68 1.34
CA LYS A 21 3.12 -31.82 0.73
C LYS A 21 4.12 -31.26 -0.29
N PRO A 22 5.43 -31.52 -0.17
CA PRO A 22 6.42 -31.05 -1.14
C PRO A 22 6.30 -31.88 -2.43
N ILE A 23 5.38 -31.48 -3.31
CA ILE A 23 5.22 -32.09 -4.64
C ILE A 23 6.06 -31.28 -5.64
N GLY A 24 7.38 -31.48 -5.60
CA GLY A 24 8.34 -30.79 -6.47
C GLY A 24 9.70 -31.46 -6.45
N GLN A 25 10.45 -31.37 -7.55
CA GLN A 25 11.70 -32.14 -7.74
C GLN A 25 12.87 -31.75 -6.81
N ALA A 26 12.75 -30.67 -6.02
CA ALA A 26 13.82 -30.20 -5.12
C ALA A 26 13.91 -30.98 -3.79
N GLY A 27 12.88 -31.75 -3.42
CA GLY A 27 12.84 -32.54 -2.18
C GLY A 27 13.19 -34.03 -2.36
N GLN A 28 13.46 -34.48 -3.59
CA GLN A 28 13.84 -35.87 -3.85
C GLN A 28 15.34 -36.07 -3.55
N PRO A 29 15.75 -37.19 -2.92
CA PRO A 29 17.17 -37.57 -2.84
C PRO A 29 17.74 -37.59 -4.26
N ARG A 30 18.62 -36.65 -4.57
CA ARG A 30 19.34 -36.61 -5.84
C ARG A 30 20.77 -37.07 -5.59
N SER A 31 21.27 -37.96 -6.44
CA SER A 31 22.70 -38.29 -6.50
C SER A 31 23.55 -37.12 -7.03
N VAL A 32 22.90 -36.05 -7.51
CA VAL A 32 23.52 -34.90 -8.16
C VAL A 32 23.04 -33.59 -7.51
N CYS A 33 23.97 -32.66 -7.27
CA CYS A 33 23.74 -31.36 -6.66
C CYS A 33 22.84 -30.47 -7.53
N ALA A 34 21.80 -29.88 -6.93
CA ALA A 34 20.86 -29.01 -7.65
C ALA A 34 21.48 -27.67 -8.11
N ASP A 35 22.53 -27.18 -7.45
CA ASP A 35 23.22 -25.95 -7.83
C ASP A 35 24.35 -26.18 -8.84
N CYS A 36 25.35 -27.02 -8.53
CA CYS A 36 26.54 -27.17 -9.37
C CYS A 36 26.55 -28.39 -10.30
N GLY A 37 25.64 -29.34 -10.12
CA GLY A 37 25.60 -30.56 -10.93
C GLY A 37 26.66 -31.62 -10.57
N ALA A 38 27.45 -31.44 -9.51
CA ALA A 38 28.40 -32.45 -9.03
C ALA A 38 27.67 -33.60 -8.32
N GLU A 39 28.24 -34.81 -8.33
CA GLU A 39 27.73 -35.92 -7.53
C GLU A 39 27.78 -35.61 -6.02
N VAL A 40 26.75 -36.03 -5.29
CA VAL A 40 26.60 -35.78 -3.86
C VAL A 40 26.53 -37.10 -3.11
N THR A 41 27.56 -37.36 -2.31
CA THR A 41 27.70 -38.58 -1.48
C THR A 41 27.46 -38.33 0.00
N GLY A 42 27.45 -37.06 0.44
CA GLY A 42 27.26 -36.65 1.84
C GLY A 42 26.05 -35.72 2.06
N ARG A 43 25.90 -35.17 3.27
CA ARG A 43 24.82 -34.22 3.60
C ARG A 43 24.95 -32.86 2.91
N PHE A 44 26.15 -32.51 2.46
CA PHE A 44 26.45 -31.30 1.72
C PHE A 44 27.28 -31.66 0.48
N CYS A 45 27.12 -30.90 -0.59
CA CYS A 45 27.94 -31.01 -1.79
C CYS A 45 29.36 -30.51 -1.49
N SER A 46 30.36 -31.36 -1.70
CA SER A 46 31.78 -31.03 -1.49
C SER A 46 32.30 -29.93 -2.43
N ASN A 47 31.66 -29.75 -3.60
CA ASN A 47 32.10 -28.77 -4.59
C ASN A 47 31.56 -27.35 -4.32
N CYS A 48 30.30 -27.21 -3.89
CA CYS A 48 29.65 -25.89 -3.75
C CYS A 48 29.04 -25.61 -2.37
N GLY A 49 29.11 -26.57 -1.44
CA GLY A 49 28.60 -26.43 -0.07
C GLY A 49 27.09 -26.52 0.08
N GLN A 50 26.32 -26.77 -0.99
CA GLN A 50 24.86 -26.89 -0.90
C GLN A 50 24.42 -28.13 -0.10
N PRO A 51 23.43 -28.04 0.82
CA PRO A 51 22.84 -29.23 1.43
C PRO A 51 22.20 -30.16 0.38
N ALA A 52 22.43 -31.47 0.55
CA ALA A 52 21.99 -32.53 -0.37
C ALA A 52 20.47 -32.67 -0.45
N HIS A 53 19.78 -32.36 0.64
CA HIS A 53 18.33 -32.30 0.71
C HIS A 53 17.88 -30.85 0.88
N VAL A 54 17.05 -30.38 -0.05
CA VAL A 54 16.54 -29.01 -0.05
C VAL A 54 15.06 -29.03 0.27
N HIS A 55 14.69 -28.59 1.47
CA HIS A 55 13.29 -28.52 1.88
C HIS A 55 12.59 -27.29 1.27
N ARG A 56 11.34 -27.47 0.84
CA ARG A 56 10.42 -26.42 0.39
C ARG A 56 9.31 -26.26 1.42
N THR A 57 9.66 -25.78 2.60
CA THR A 57 8.70 -25.47 3.68
C THR A 57 8.84 -24.02 4.09
N LEU A 58 7.73 -23.37 4.43
CA LEU A 58 7.76 -21.99 4.94
C LEU A 58 8.62 -21.84 6.20
N LEU A 59 8.71 -22.88 7.04
CA LEU A 59 9.52 -22.88 8.28
C LEU A 59 11.02 -22.75 8.02
N HIS A 60 11.54 -23.42 6.98
CA HIS A 60 12.97 -23.35 6.61
C HIS A 60 13.41 -21.93 6.21
N LEU A 61 12.47 -21.12 5.69
CA LEU A 61 12.76 -19.72 5.37
C LEU A 61 13.08 -18.90 6.63
N GLY A 62 12.46 -19.23 7.77
CA GLY A 62 12.76 -18.61 9.06
C GLY A 62 14.10 -19.06 9.65
N GLU A 63 14.49 -20.31 9.46
CA GLU A 63 15.81 -20.83 9.91
C GLU A 63 16.97 -20.17 9.13
N GLU A 64 16.79 -19.95 7.81
CA GLU A 64 17.76 -19.23 6.98
C GLU A 64 18.01 -17.78 7.46
N LEU A 65 17.02 -17.14 8.12
CA LEU A 65 17.14 -15.78 8.64
C LEU A 65 18.20 -15.68 9.76
N LEU A 66 18.23 -16.65 10.68
CA LEU A 66 19.18 -16.65 11.79
C LEU A 66 20.63 -16.83 11.33
N HIS A 67 20.86 -17.50 10.19
CA HIS A 67 22.20 -17.73 9.64
C HIS A 67 22.66 -16.65 8.64
N GLY A 68 21.75 -15.83 8.12
CA GLY A 68 21.99 -14.96 6.97
C GLY A 68 22.64 -13.60 7.24
N VAL A 69 22.63 -13.10 8.49
CA VAL A 69 23.03 -11.70 8.81
C VAL A 69 24.54 -11.42 8.65
N MET A 70 25.39 -12.45 8.55
CA MET A 70 26.86 -12.27 8.50
C MET A 70 27.53 -12.67 7.17
N HIS A 71 26.77 -12.97 6.10
CA HIS A 71 27.32 -13.35 4.79
C HIS A 71 26.98 -12.34 3.70
N PHE A 72 27.41 -11.10 3.90
CA PHE A 72 27.33 -10.04 2.90
C PHE A 72 28.39 -10.25 1.82
N ASP A 73 28.11 -11.23 0.96
CA ASP A 73 29.04 -11.85 0.02
C ASP A 73 28.64 -11.52 -1.45
N GLY A 74 29.57 -11.70 -2.40
CA GLY A 74 29.42 -11.42 -3.84
C GLY A 74 28.20 -12.05 -4.54
N ARG A 75 27.43 -12.88 -3.83
CA ARG A 75 26.06 -13.28 -4.17
C ARG A 75 25.13 -12.09 -4.40
N LEU A 76 25.26 -10.98 -3.66
CA LEU A 76 24.43 -9.79 -3.84
C LEU A 76 24.60 -9.22 -5.26
N TRP A 77 25.86 -9.07 -5.71
CA TRP A 77 26.20 -8.58 -7.05
C TRP A 77 25.74 -9.51 -8.18
N ARG A 78 25.49 -10.78 -7.89
CA ARG A 78 24.87 -11.72 -8.84
C ARG A 78 23.34 -11.67 -8.80
N THR A 79 22.77 -11.47 -7.61
CA THR A 79 21.32 -11.50 -7.39
C THR A 79 20.65 -10.22 -7.88
N LEU A 80 21.22 -9.05 -7.58
CA LEU A 80 20.61 -7.75 -7.86
C LEU A 80 20.40 -7.47 -9.36
N PRO A 81 21.39 -7.70 -10.26
CA PRO A 81 21.15 -7.51 -11.70
C PRO A 81 20.09 -8.45 -12.26
N LEU A 82 20.03 -9.70 -11.79
CA LEU A 82 18.98 -10.63 -12.18
C LEU A 82 17.61 -10.22 -11.64
N LEU A 83 17.53 -9.67 -10.43
CA LEU A 83 16.29 -9.14 -9.86
C LEU A 83 15.72 -7.99 -10.71
N ILE A 84 16.57 -7.16 -11.30
CA ILE A 84 16.16 -6.02 -12.12
C ILE A 84 15.82 -6.45 -13.56
N VAL A 85 16.73 -7.20 -14.21
CA VAL A 85 16.67 -7.45 -15.65
C VAL A 85 15.96 -8.77 -15.99
N ASN A 86 16.11 -9.80 -15.16
CA ASN A 86 15.56 -11.14 -15.41
C ASN A 86 14.94 -11.77 -14.14
N PRO A 87 13.94 -11.10 -13.52
CA PRO A 87 13.41 -11.48 -12.21
C PRO A 87 12.78 -12.88 -12.19
N GLY A 88 12.19 -13.29 -13.31
CA GLY A 88 11.56 -14.60 -13.45
C GLY A 88 12.57 -15.72 -13.48
N ARG A 89 13.75 -15.51 -14.09
CA ARG A 89 14.85 -16.47 -14.06
C ARG A 89 15.33 -16.65 -12.62
N LEU A 90 15.65 -15.56 -11.92
CA LEU A 90 16.09 -15.61 -10.52
C LEU A 90 15.13 -16.41 -9.64
N THR A 91 13.85 -16.05 -9.68
CA THR A 91 12.80 -16.71 -8.89
C THR A 91 12.74 -18.21 -9.20
N ARG A 92 12.79 -18.57 -10.49
CA ARG A 92 12.74 -19.97 -10.92
C ARG A 92 13.97 -20.77 -10.49
N GLU A 93 15.17 -20.23 -10.69
CA GLU A 93 16.41 -20.92 -10.33
C GLU A 93 16.46 -21.19 -8.82
N TRP A 94 16.03 -20.21 -8.01
CA TRP A 94 15.94 -20.36 -6.55
C TRP A 94 14.99 -21.50 -6.15
N VAL A 95 13.78 -21.49 -6.71
CA VAL A 95 12.75 -22.52 -6.47
C VAL A 95 13.23 -23.91 -6.90
N GLU A 96 13.98 -24.00 -8.01
CA GLU A 96 14.60 -25.25 -8.49
C GLU A 96 15.76 -25.75 -7.61
N GLY A 97 16.20 -24.94 -6.64
CA GLY A 97 17.20 -25.32 -5.66
C GLY A 97 18.60 -24.78 -5.92
N ARG A 98 18.81 -23.84 -6.87
CA ARG A 98 20.11 -23.19 -7.09
C ARG A 98 20.39 -22.09 -6.04
N ARG A 99 20.49 -22.48 -4.77
CA ARG A 99 20.47 -21.56 -3.60
C ARG A 99 21.84 -20.99 -3.20
N THR A 100 22.95 -21.63 -3.53
CA THR A 100 24.29 -21.14 -3.15
C THR A 100 24.74 -19.94 -3.98
N ARG A 101 24.11 -19.71 -5.15
CA ARG A 101 24.47 -18.60 -6.06
C ARG A 101 23.82 -17.28 -5.71
N TYR A 102 22.65 -17.32 -5.11
CA TYR A 102 21.81 -16.16 -4.84
C TYR A 102 21.68 -15.91 -3.35
N VAL A 103 21.27 -14.70 -2.99
CA VAL A 103 20.94 -14.36 -1.60
C VAL A 103 19.51 -14.82 -1.31
N SER A 104 19.29 -15.34 -0.10
CA SER A 104 17.96 -15.79 0.35
C SER A 104 16.91 -14.69 0.16
N PRO A 105 15.72 -15.00 -0.40
CA PRO A 105 14.67 -14.02 -0.66
C PRO A 105 14.27 -13.23 0.60
N LEU A 106 14.16 -13.92 1.75
CA LEU A 106 13.82 -13.27 3.01
C LEU A 106 14.94 -12.35 3.49
N ALA A 107 16.19 -12.83 3.45
CA ALA A 107 17.34 -12.03 3.85
C ALA A 107 17.51 -10.79 2.96
N MET A 108 17.34 -10.94 1.64
CA MET A 108 17.36 -9.82 0.69
C MET A 108 16.29 -8.78 0.99
N PHE A 109 15.06 -9.23 1.23
CA PHE A 109 13.95 -8.34 1.53
C PHE A 109 14.21 -7.56 2.83
N LEU A 110 14.57 -8.25 3.91
CA LEU A 110 14.82 -7.61 5.20
C LEU A 110 16.01 -6.66 5.17
N PHE A 111 17.10 -7.06 4.51
CA PHE A 111 18.25 -6.18 4.31
C PHE A 111 17.87 -4.93 3.50
N THR A 112 17.09 -5.11 2.43
CA THR A 112 16.62 -4.01 1.58
C THR A 112 15.73 -3.06 2.36
N LEU A 113 14.81 -3.57 3.18
CA LEU A 113 13.99 -2.73 4.06
C LEU A 113 14.85 -1.96 5.05
N PHE A 114 15.82 -2.62 5.69
CA PHE A 114 16.75 -1.95 6.60
C PHE A 114 17.50 -0.82 5.90
N VAL A 115 18.11 -1.08 4.73
CA VAL A 115 18.83 -0.06 3.95
C VAL A 115 17.90 1.07 3.50
N MET A 116 16.69 0.75 3.05
CA MET A 116 15.71 1.76 2.63
C MET A 116 15.34 2.69 3.77
N PHE A 117 14.94 2.16 4.93
CA PHE A 117 14.58 2.99 6.09
C PHE A 117 15.79 3.71 6.68
N PHE A 118 16.97 3.10 6.70
CA PHE A 118 18.22 3.74 7.09
C PHE A 118 18.54 4.93 6.17
N ALA A 119 18.44 4.75 4.85
CA ALA A 119 18.67 5.83 3.89
C ALA A 119 17.64 6.97 4.03
N LEU A 120 16.36 6.64 4.21
CA LEU A 120 15.30 7.63 4.44
C LEU A 120 15.51 8.41 5.74
N SER A 121 16.14 7.82 6.76
CA SER A 121 16.49 8.50 8.02
C SER A 121 17.50 9.63 7.86
N PHE A 122 18.30 9.64 6.78
CA PHE A 122 19.25 10.73 6.49
C PHE A 122 18.70 11.73 5.48
N MET A 123 17.48 11.51 4.95
CA MET A 123 16.91 12.47 4.00
C MET A 123 16.53 13.76 4.73
N PRO A 124 16.96 14.92 4.21
CA PRO A 124 16.55 16.20 4.79
C PRO A 124 15.05 16.38 4.63
N GLU A 125 14.40 16.92 5.67
CA GLU A 125 13.00 17.32 5.60
C GLU A 125 12.85 18.35 4.50
N ARG A 126 12.18 17.97 3.41
CA ARG A 126 11.79 18.92 2.38
C ARG A 126 10.41 19.42 2.68
N GLU A 127 10.31 20.74 2.78
CA GLU A 127 9.03 21.42 2.71
C GLU A 127 8.39 21.06 1.37
N VAL A 128 7.35 20.22 1.41
CA VAL A 128 6.45 20.05 0.28
C VAL A 128 5.83 21.44 0.05
N PRO A 129 5.94 22.02 -1.16
CA PRO A 129 5.33 23.32 -1.45
C PRO A 129 3.82 23.16 -1.42
N LEU A 130 3.26 23.30 -0.24
CA LEU A 130 1.83 23.38 0.01
C LEU A 130 1.39 24.80 -0.27
N ALA A 131 0.11 24.97 -0.62
CA ALA A 131 -0.48 26.29 -0.76
C ALA A 131 -0.19 27.08 0.53
N SER A 132 0.38 28.27 0.41
CA SER A 132 0.62 29.13 1.59
C SER A 132 -0.72 29.53 2.23
N LEU A 133 -0.72 29.92 3.51
CA LEU A 133 -1.95 30.37 4.17
C LEU A 133 -2.71 31.45 3.37
N PRO A 134 -2.05 32.48 2.79
CA PRO A 134 -2.73 33.42 1.89
C PRO A 134 -3.38 32.75 0.68
N GLN A 135 -2.69 31.81 0.03
CA GLN A 135 -3.26 31.06 -1.10
C GLN A 135 -4.45 30.20 -0.68
N GLN A 136 -4.42 29.62 0.52
CA GLN A 136 -5.55 28.87 1.07
C GLN A 136 -6.75 29.77 1.35
N ILE A 137 -6.53 30.97 1.90
CA ILE A 137 -7.60 31.95 2.14
C ILE A 137 -8.24 32.40 0.82
N GLU A 138 -7.44 32.71 -0.20
CA GLU A 138 -7.97 33.09 -1.51
C GLU A 138 -8.75 31.94 -2.17
N ALA A 139 -8.21 30.73 -2.18
CA ALA A 139 -8.93 29.55 -2.68
C ALA A 139 -10.25 29.30 -1.90
N GLN A 140 -10.25 29.55 -0.60
CA GLN A 140 -11.44 29.42 0.24
C GLN A 140 -12.48 30.52 -0.03
N LYS A 141 -12.06 31.75 -0.36
CA LYS A 141 -12.97 32.80 -0.83
C LYS A 141 -13.64 32.41 -2.13
N GLU A 142 -12.89 31.84 -3.08
CA GLU A 142 -13.45 31.32 -4.34
C GLU A 142 -14.45 30.18 -4.09
N ALA A 143 -14.18 29.30 -3.11
CA ALA A 143 -15.13 28.26 -2.71
C ALA A 143 -16.43 28.85 -2.12
N VAL A 144 -16.33 29.91 -1.30
CA VAL A 144 -17.50 30.62 -0.77
C VAL A 144 -18.32 31.27 -1.89
N THR A 145 -17.69 31.93 -2.85
CA THR A 145 -18.42 32.56 -3.97
C THR A 145 -19.10 31.51 -4.87
N ALA A 146 -18.44 30.37 -5.12
CA ALA A 146 -19.04 29.24 -5.82
C ALA A 146 -20.25 28.66 -5.06
N ALA A 147 -20.15 28.53 -3.73
CA ALA A 147 -21.24 28.06 -2.89
C ALA A 147 -22.42 29.06 -2.85
N GLU A 148 -22.15 30.36 -2.81
CA GLU A 148 -23.20 31.40 -2.91
C GLU A 148 -23.95 31.32 -4.23
N ALA A 149 -23.23 31.11 -5.35
CA ALA A 149 -23.85 30.89 -6.66
C ALA A 149 -24.71 29.62 -6.70
N ALA A 150 -24.24 28.53 -6.07
CA ALA A 150 -24.99 27.28 -5.97
C ALA A 150 -26.29 27.45 -5.15
N VAL A 151 -26.24 28.17 -4.03
CA VAL A 151 -27.44 28.50 -3.23
C VAL A 151 -28.42 29.35 -4.04
N ALA A 152 -27.94 30.35 -4.77
CA ALA A 152 -28.81 31.18 -5.61
C ALA A 152 -29.50 30.37 -6.72
N ALA A 153 -28.78 29.45 -7.36
CA ALA A 153 -29.34 28.55 -8.36
C ALA A 153 -30.39 27.59 -7.76
N ALA A 154 -30.06 26.94 -6.63
CA ALA A 154 -30.96 26.03 -5.93
C ALA A 154 -32.23 26.74 -5.43
N ARG A 155 -32.10 28.00 -4.97
CA ARG A 155 -33.24 28.81 -4.53
C ARG A 155 -34.19 29.10 -5.68
N LYS A 156 -33.65 29.50 -6.84
CA LYS A 156 -34.46 29.72 -8.05
C LYS A 156 -35.21 28.45 -8.47
N GLU A 157 -34.57 27.29 -8.41
CA GLU A 157 -35.19 26.01 -8.76
C GLU A 157 -36.27 25.59 -7.74
N ALA A 158 -36.03 25.81 -6.44
CA ALA A 158 -37.01 25.57 -5.39
C ALA A 158 -38.25 26.48 -5.53
N ASP A 159 -38.06 27.77 -5.79
CA ASP A 159 -39.15 28.73 -5.97
C ASP A 159 -40.02 28.37 -7.19
N LEU A 160 -39.39 27.95 -8.30
CA LEU A 160 -40.10 27.48 -9.50
C LEU A 160 -40.88 26.19 -9.24
N ALA A 161 -40.26 25.21 -8.58
CA ALA A 161 -40.91 23.95 -8.25
C ALA A 161 -42.09 24.14 -7.28
N GLN A 162 -41.96 25.07 -6.32
CA GLN A 162 -43.02 25.41 -5.38
C GLN A 162 -44.19 26.11 -6.07
N THR A 163 -43.90 27.07 -6.96
CA THR A 163 -44.94 27.74 -7.77
C THR A 163 -45.70 26.74 -8.65
N ALA A 164 -45.01 25.75 -9.23
CA ALA A 164 -45.64 24.69 -10.01
C ALA A 164 -46.49 23.72 -9.18
N SER A 165 -46.21 23.59 -7.87
CA SER A 165 -46.99 22.77 -6.94
C SER A 165 -48.27 23.45 -6.43
N GLN A 166 -48.35 24.78 -6.54
CA GLN A 166 -49.51 25.59 -6.17
C GLN A 166 -49.87 26.60 -7.28
N PRO A 167 -50.52 26.15 -8.38
CA PRO A 167 -50.93 27.03 -9.46
C PRO A 167 -51.93 28.08 -8.99
N VAL A 168 -51.62 29.37 -9.25
CA VAL A 168 -52.43 30.52 -8.83
C VAL A 168 -53.76 30.63 -9.59
N ASP A 169 -53.84 29.98 -10.75
CA ASP A 169 -55.01 29.95 -11.63
C ASP A 169 -56.06 28.88 -11.22
N GLY A 170 -55.80 28.10 -10.17
CA GLY A 170 -56.69 27.03 -9.70
C GLY A 170 -56.65 25.76 -10.54
N SER A 171 -55.74 25.66 -11.52
CA SER A 171 -55.53 24.44 -12.31
C SER A 171 -55.02 23.29 -11.42
N PRO A 172 -55.38 22.02 -11.72
CA PRO A 172 -54.83 20.88 -10.98
C PRO A 172 -53.30 20.85 -11.12
N PRO A 173 -52.54 20.74 -10.01
CA PRO A 173 -51.09 20.68 -10.09
C PRO A 173 -50.63 19.40 -10.81
N PRO A 174 -49.48 19.43 -11.51
CA PRO A 174 -48.90 18.24 -12.14
C PRO A 174 -48.69 17.11 -11.14
N VAL A 175 -48.86 15.86 -11.60
CA VAL A 175 -48.92 14.63 -10.77
C VAL A 175 -47.66 14.38 -9.92
N ASP A 176 -46.53 15.03 -10.22
CA ASP A 176 -45.26 14.92 -9.51
C ASP A 176 -44.73 16.25 -8.93
N SER A 177 -45.49 17.34 -9.06
CA SER A 177 -45.08 18.70 -8.66
C SER A 177 -44.69 18.82 -7.18
N GLY A 178 -45.43 18.17 -6.28
CA GLY A 178 -45.11 18.14 -4.84
C GLY A 178 -43.83 17.38 -4.53
N ALA A 179 -43.56 16.27 -5.23
CA ALA A 179 -42.31 15.52 -5.08
C ALA A 179 -41.11 16.32 -5.60
N ARG A 180 -41.26 17.01 -6.75
CA ARG A 180 -40.24 17.90 -7.30
C ARG A 180 -39.94 19.09 -6.38
N ALA A 181 -40.98 19.71 -5.81
CA ALA A 181 -40.83 20.79 -4.83
C ALA A 181 -40.08 20.30 -3.58
N GLY A 182 -40.41 19.11 -3.08
CA GLY A 182 -39.70 18.50 -1.95
C GLY A 182 -38.23 18.21 -2.23
N VAL A 183 -37.90 17.69 -3.41
CA VAL A 183 -36.51 17.46 -3.84
C VAL A 183 -35.75 18.79 -3.97
N ALA A 184 -36.35 19.79 -4.64
CA ALA A 184 -35.72 21.10 -4.82
C ALA A 184 -35.48 21.82 -3.48
N ALA A 185 -36.42 21.74 -2.54
CA ALA A 185 -36.25 22.24 -1.18
C ALA A 185 -35.11 21.51 -0.43
N GLY A 186 -34.99 20.18 -0.60
CA GLY A 186 -33.88 19.41 -0.04
C GLY A 186 -32.52 19.81 -0.62
N VAL A 187 -32.45 20.06 -1.93
CA VAL A 187 -31.24 20.54 -2.61
C VAL A 187 -30.86 21.93 -2.12
N LEU A 188 -31.83 22.85 -1.97
CA LEU A 188 -31.59 24.18 -1.40
C LEU A 188 -31.06 24.09 0.04
N ALA A 189 -31.68 23.27 0.89
CA ALA A 189 -31.23 23.08 2.27
C ALA A 189 -29.79 22.53 2.34
N ALA A 190 -29.43 21.58 1.47
CA ALA A 190 -28.08 21.06 1.38
C ALA A 190 -27.08 22.12 0.89
N ALA A 191 -27.46 22.95 -0.09
CA ALA A 191 -26.63 24.04 -0.58
C ALA A 191 -26.42 25.13 0.49
N GLU A 192 -27.46 25.52 1.23
CA GLU A 192 -27.37 26.49 2.32
C GLU A 192 -26.48 25.96 3.46
N ALA A 193 -26.60 24.68 3.82
CA ALA A 193 -25.71 24.03 4.78
C ALA A 193 -24.25 24.02 4.30
N GLY A 194 -24.01 23.73 3.03
CA GLY A 194 -22.68 23.79 2.40
C GLY A 194 -22.08 25.19 2.49
N LEU A 195 -22.85 26.23 2.15
CA LEU A 195 -22.40 27.62 2.24
C LEU A 195 -22.00 28.03 3.67
N ILE A 196 -22.78 27.62 4.67
CA ILE A 196 -22.45 27.87 6.08
C ILE A 196 -21.10 27.24 6.43
N ASN A 197 -20.85 26.01 6.00
CA ASN A 197 -19.58 25.32 6.25
C ASN A 197 -18.39 26.01 5.57
N GLU A 198 -18.53 26.43 4.31
CA GLU A 198 -17.47 27.14 3.59
C GLU A 198 -17.15 28.50 4.24
N LYS A 199 -18.17 29.24 4.69
CA LYS A 199 -18.00 30.51 5.42
C LYS A 199 -17.33 30.31 6.77
N ALA A 200 -17.76 29.31 7.55
CA ALA A 200 -17.14 28.98 8.83
C ALA A 200 -15.67 28.56 8.68
N ARG A 201 -15.32 27.87 7.58
CA ARG A 201 -13.93 27.53 7.27
C ARG A 201 -13.10 28.76 6.89
N LEU A 202 -13.64 29.67 6.08
CA LEU A 202 -12.97 30.93 5.75
C LEU A 202 -12.70 31.78 6.99
N GLU A 203 -13.69 31.94 7.86
CA GLU A 203 -13.57 32.69 9.12
C GLU A 203 -12.49 32.08 10.03
N ARG A 204 -12.44 30.75 10.13
CA ARG A 204 -11.37 30.05 10.87
C ARG A 204 -9.99 30.36 10.30
N LEU A 205 -9.79 30.24 8.98
CA LEU A 205 -8.48 30.50 8.36
C LEU A 205 -8.03 31.94 8.56
N GLN A 206 -8.95 32.90 8.45
CA GLN A 206 -8.67 34.31 8.69
C GLN A 206 -8.31 34.57 10.15
N LYS A 207 -9.03 33.93 11.08
CA LYS A 207 -8.73 34.01 12.50
C LYS A 207 -7.36 33.42 12.84
N ASP A 208 -7.07 32.22 12.34
CA ASP A 208 -5.79 31.54 12.55
C ASP A 208 -4.62 32.35 11.99
N ALA A 209 -4.82 33.12 10.92
CA ALA A 209 -3.81 34.00 10.34
C ALA A 209 -3.44 35.18 11.25
N VAL A 210 -4.37 35.65 12.09
CA VAL A 210 -4.17 36.81 12.97
C VAL A 210 -3.78 36.38 14.38
N GLU A 211 -4.52 35.43 14.95
CA GLU A 211 -4.38 35.02 16.35
C GLU A 211 -3.42 33.84 16.53
N GLY A 212 -3.08 33.12 15.45
CA GLY A 212 -2.41 31.82 15.53
C GLY A 212 -3.35 30.70 16.00
N ARG A 213 -2.93 29.45 15.81
CA ARG A 213 -3.74 28.29 16.18
C ARG A 213 -3.60 27.91 17.64
N LYS A 214 -4.71 27.49 18.25
CA LYS A 214 -4.76 27.02 19.65
C LYS A 214 -4.01 25.70 19.89
N ASP A 215 -3.85 24.88 18.86
CA ASP A 215 -3.13 23.61 18.92
C ASP A 215 -1.61 23.76 18.78
N GLY A 216 -1.11 24.99 18.59
CA GLY A 216 0.31 25.28 18.40
C GLY A 216 0.84 24.92 17.01
N LEU A 217 -0.01 24.45 16.09
CA LEU A 217 0.38 24.15 14.72
C LEU A 217 0.52 25.45 13.91
N ALA A 218 1.48 25.48 12.98
CA ALA A 218 1.65 26.62 12.08
C ALA A 218 0.43 26.75 11.16
N PRO A 219 -0.25 27.92 11.10
CA PRO A 219 -1.36 28.15 10.18
C PRO A 219 -0.97 27.85 8.73
N GLY A 220 -1.79 27.06 8.04
CA GLY A 220 -1.55 26.68 6.64
C GLY A 220 -0.51 25.57 6.42
N SER A 221 0.10 25.03 7.48
CA SER A 221 0.93 23.82 7.39
C SER A 221 0.10 22.58 7.02
N TRP A 222 0.73 21.52 6.49
CA TRP A 222 0.01 20.26 6.25
C TRP A 222 -0.52 19.67 7.55
N GLN A 223 0.20 19.85 8.67
CA GLN A 223 -0.24 19.41 9.99
C GLN A 223 -1.59 20.04 10.36
N ALA A 224 -1.72 21.36 10.20
CA ALA A 224 -2.96 22.07 10.46
C ALA A 224 -4.10 21.56 9.56
N GLN A 225 -3.81 21.33 8.27
CA GLN A 225 -4.81 20.78 7.34
C GLN A 225 -5.31 19.39 7.76
N VAL A 226 -4.40 18.49 8.17
CA VAL A 226 -4.77 17.14 8.64
C VAL A 226 -5.58 17.22 9.93
N ALA A 227 -5.20 18.10 10.87
CA ALA A 227 -5.93 18.30 12.11
C ALA A 227 -7.36 18.84 11.86
N ASP A 228 -7.52 19.76 10.92
CA ASP A 228 -8.81 20.34 10.54
C ASP A 228 -9.71 19.29 9.87
N MET A 229 -9.18 18.50 8.94
CA MET A 229 -9.90 17.38 8.31
C MET A 229 -10.33 16.34 9.35
N ALA A 230 -9.48 16.08 10.34
CA ALA A 230 -9.78 15.14 11.41
C ALA A 230 -10.85 15.68 12.38
N ALA A 231 -10.87 17.00 12.61
CA ALA A 231 -11.90 17.64 13.40
C ALA A 231 -13.27 17.56 12.71
N SER A 232 -13.34 17.87 11.41
CA SER A 232 -14.59 17.80 10.65
C SER A 232 -15.12 16.37 10.54
N ALA A 233 -14.26 15.38 10.27
CA ALA A 233 -14.67 13.97 10.17
C ALA A 233 -15.22 13.38 11.49
N GLY A 234 -14.91 13.99 12.64
CA GLY A 234 -15.37 13.54 13.95
C GLY A 234 -16.74 14.06 14.37
N GLU A 235 -17.26 15.09 13.70
CA GLU A 235 -18.52 15.78 14.06
C GLU A 235 -19.75 15.12 13.43
N ASP A 236 -19.59 14.34 12.35
CA ASP A 236 -20.70 13.85 11.53
C ASP A 236 -21.60 12.78 12.18
N GLY A 237 -21.29 12.29 13.39
CA GLY A 237 -22.13 11.38 14.20
C GLY A 237 -22.43 10.00 13.60
N LYS A 238 -22.17 9.79 12.30
CA LYS A 238 -22.43 8.58 11.50
C LYS A 238 -21.18 7.72 11.30
N THR A 239 -20.03 8.13 11.83
CA THR A 239 -18.76 7.45 11.61
C THR A 239 -18.59 6.26 12.55
N GLY A 240 -18.30 5.08 11.99
CA GLY A 240 -17.98 3.87 12.75
C GLY A 240 -16.76 4.03 13.68
N GLY A 241 -16.61 3.09 14.62
CA GLY A 241 -15.62 3.20 15.71
C GLY A 241 -14.17 3.40 15.26
N LEU A 242 -13.75 2.76 14.15
CA LEU A 242 -12.39 2.91 13.62
C LEU A 242 -12.12 4.35 13.12
N THR A 243 -13.05 4.91 12.33
CA THR A 243 -12.92 6.26 11.78
C THR A 243 -12.83 7.32 12.89
N LYS A 244 -13.64 7.18 13.95
CA LYS A 244 -13.59 8.08 15.11
C LYS A 244 -12.26 8.01 15.86
N THR A 245 -11.69 6.82 16.02
CA THR A 245 -10.39 6.63 16.66
C THR A 245 -9.25 7.23 15.83
N ILE A 246 -9.28 7.02 14.50
CA ILE A 246 -8.32 7.61 13.56
C ILE A 246 -8.41 9.13 13.60
N ALA A 247 -9.61 9.70 13.46
CA ALA A 247 -9.85 11.14 13.54
C ALA A 247 -9.35 11.75 14.86
N LYS A 248 -9.59 11.07 15.99
CA LYS A 248 -9.08 11.54 17.29
C LYS A 248 -7.54 11.59 17.34
N LYS A 249 -6.85 10.61 16.76
CA LYS A 249 -5.37 10.54 16.78
C LYS A 249 -4.75 11.53 15.78
N LEU A 250 -5.39 11.78 14.64
CA LEU A 250 -4.94 12.74 13.62
C LEU A 250 -5.00 14.21 14.06
N LYS A 251 -5.70 14.54 15.15
CA LYS A 251 -5.64 15.88 15.77
C LYS A 251 -4.23 16.28 16.23
N ASN A 252 -3.36 15.30 16.50
CA ASN A 252 -1.93 15.50 16.76
C ASN A 252 -1.13 14.84 15.62
N PRO A 253 -0.94 15.53 14.48
CA PRO A 253 -0.41 14.94 13.27
C PRO A 253 1.03 14.42 13.43
N ASP A 254 1.88 15.08 14.22
CA ASP A 254 3.26 14.63 14.44
C ASP A 254 3.32 13.31 15.21
N LEU A 255 2.52 13.20 16.28
CA LEU A 255 2.41 11.95 17.05
C LEU A 255 1.79 10.83 16.19
N ALA A 256 0.81 11.18 15.35
CA ALA A 256 0.18 10.23 14.44
C ALA A 256 1.19 9.71 13.40
N LEU A 257 1.97 10.60 12.77
CA LEU A 257 3.02 10.26 11.83
C LEU A 257 4.09 9.36 12.48
N TYR A 258 4.55 9.73 13.67
CA TYR A 258 5.52 8.95 14.43
C TYR A 258 5.01 7.52 14.72
N LYS A 259 3.78 7.39 15.24
CA LYS A 259 3.17 6.08 15.51
C LYS A 259 2.97 5.27 14.22
N LEU A 260 2.56 5.92 13.15
CA LEU A 260 2.37 5.30 11.85
C LEU A 260 3.71 4.76 11.32
N GLN A 261 4.77 5.57 11.34
CA GLN A 261 6.11 5.18 10.91
C GLN A 261 6.64 3.99 11.71
N GLN A 262 6.50 4.02 13.05
CA GLN A 262 6.90 2.91 13.91
C GLN A 262 6.13 1.62 13.59
N THR A 263 4.82 1.74 13.34
CA THR A 263 3.95 0.61 13.03
C THR A 263 4.30 0.02 11.66
N ILE A 264 4.48 0.86 10.63
CA ILE A 264 4.87 0.43 9.28
C ILE A 264 6.19 -0.33 9.33
N TYR A 265 7.22 0.21 9.99
CA TYR A 265 8.52 -0.46 10.12
C TYR A 265 8.38 -1.83 10.80
N LYS A 266 7.68 -1.88 11.93
CA LYS A 266 7.52 -3.10 12.73
C LYS A 266 6.74 -4.19 11.99
N PHE A 267 5.74 -3.80 11.20
CA PHE A 267 4.83 -4.72 10.56
C PHE A 267 5.01 -4.83 9.04
N ALA A 268 6.07 -4.25 8.45
CA ALA A 268 6.34 -4.37 7.01
C ALA A 268 6.38 -5.84 6.53
N PHE A 269 6.80 -6.76 7.40
CA PHE A 269 6.78 -8.20 7.10
C PHE A 269 5.38 -8.77 6.88
N LEU A 270 4.32 -8.13 7.41
CA LEU A 270 2.91 -8.55 7.27
C LEU A 270 2.47 -8.56 5.80
N LEU A 271 3.11 -7.75 4.95
CA LEU A 271 2.84 -7.72 3.51
C LEU A 271 3.11 -9.08 2.85
N VAL A 272 4.07 -9.87 3.36
CA VAL A 272 4.42 -11.19 2.83
C VAL A 272 3.28 -12.23 3.03
N PRO A 273 2.86 -12.56 4.26
CA PRO A 273 1.77 -13.52 4.48
C PRO A 273 0.44 -13.00 3.94
N LEU A 274 0.23 -11.69 3.85
CA LEU A 274 -0.94 -11.11 3.22
C LEU A 274 -0.97 -11.35 1.71
N SER A 275 0.18 -11.30 1.04
CA SER A 275 0.27 -11.42 -0.44
C SER A 275 0.31 -12.87 -0.95
N ILE A 276 0.89 -13.80 -0.19
CA ILE A 276 0.97 -15.23 -0.58
C ILE A 276 -0.39 -15.85 -0.99
N PRO A 277 -1.49 -15.69 -0.23
CA PRO A 277 -2.78 -16.29 -0.60
C PRO A 277 -3.33 -15.73 -1.92
N PHE A 278 -3.09 -14.44 -2.23
CA PHE A 278 -3.51 -13.86 -3.50
C PHE A 278 -2.75 -14.45 -4.69
N VAL A 279 -1.43 -14.64 -4.56
CA VAL A 279 -0.66 -15.31 -5.62
C VAL A 279 -1.09 -16.77 -5.75
N ALA A 280 -1.29 -17.48 -4.63
CA ALA A 280 -1.79 -18.85 -4.65
C ALA A 280 -3.16 -18.98 -5.33
N LEU A 281 -4.07 -18.01 -5.11
CA LEU A 281 -5.40 -17.96 -5.73
C LEU A 281 -5.32 -18.01 -7.27
N MET A 282 -4.34 -17.33 -7.87
CA MET A 282 -4.14 -17.30 -9.32
C MET A 282 -3.71 -18.65 -9.92
N PHE A 283 -3.22 -19.57 -9.10
CA PHE A 283 -2.67 -20.86 -9.51
C PHE A 283 -3.45 -22.05 -8.94
N LEU A 284 -4.61 -21.85 -8.29
CA LEU A 284 -5.43 -22.93 -7.74
C LEU A 284 -5.73 -24.07 -8.74
N TRP A 285 -5.88 -23.73 -10.02
CA TRP A 285 -6.18 -24.71 -11.07
C TRP A 285 -4.92 -25.32 -11.75
N LYS A 286 -3.72 -24.78 -11.49
CA LYS A 286 -2.46 -25.32 -11.99
C LYS A 286 -1.74 -26.08 -10.88
N ARG A 287 -1.82 -27.40 -10.91
CA ARG A 287 -1.05 -28.28 -10.01
C ARG A 287 0.44 -28.19 -10.33
N GLY A 288 1.28 -27.99 -9.32
CA GLY A 288 2.75 -28.02 -9.47
C GLY A 288 3.53 -26.91 -8.77
N PHE A 289 2.86 -25.90 -8.19
CA PHE A 289 3.50 -24.84 -7.41
C PHE A 289 3.06 -24.92 -5.94
N THR A 290 4.00 -24.69 -5.02
CA THR A 290 3.74 -24.72 -3.57
C THR A 290 3.59 -23.31 -3.00
N LEU A 291 3.10 -23.20 -1.76
CA LEU A 291 3.03 -21.92 -1.05
C LEU A 291 4.42 -21.31 -0.85
N TYR A 292 5.45 -22.16 -0.62
CA TYR A 292 6.85 -21.76 -0.65
C TYR A 292 7.24 -21.05 -1.96
N ASP A 293 6.88 -21.62 -3.12
CA ASP A 293 7.22 -21.03 -4.42
C ASP A 293 6.58 -19.63 -4.59
N HIS A 294 5.34 -19.46 -4.13
CA HIS A 294 4.66 -18.17 -4.08
C HIS A 294 5.31 -17.20 -3.08
N GLY A 295 5.75 -17.68 -1.92
CA GLY A 295 6.49 -16.89 -0.94
C GLY A 295 7.81 -16.33 -1.49
N VAL A 296 8.59 -17.15 -2.20
CA VAL A 296 9.81 -16.72 -2.88
C VAL A 296 9.51 -15.64 -3.92
N PHE A 297 8.46 -15.84 -4.74
CA PHE A 297 8.01 -14.85 -5.72
C PHE A 297 7.67 -13.51 -5.05
N VAL A 298 6.87 -13.53 -3.99
CA VAL A 298 6.45 -12.34 -3.24
C VAL A 298 7.67 -11.62 -2.66
N LEU A 299 8.58 -12.33 -1.98
CA LEU A 299 9.74 -11.70 -1.32
C LEU A 299 10.67 -11.00 -2.32
N TYR A 300 10.99 -11.62 -3.46
CA TYR A 300 11.76 -10.94 -4.50
C TYR A 300 10.99 -9.78 -5.13
N SER A 301 9.69 -9.92 -5.35
CA SER A 301 8.84 -8.83 -5.87
C SER A 301 8.88 -7.62 -4.93
N LEU A 302 8.67 -7.82 -3.63
CA LEU A 302 8.70 -6.77 -2.63
C LEU A 302 10.08 -6.13 -2.51
N THR A 303 11.15 -6.94 -2.58
CA THR A 303 12.53 -6.43 -2.63
C THR A 303 12.72 -5.48 -3.81
N PHE A 304 12.28 -5.86 -5.01
CA PHE A 304 12.37 -5.00 -6.18
C PHE A 304 11.55 -3.72 -6.01
N MET A 305 10.31 -3.81 -5.50
CA MET A 305 9.45 -2.63 -5.29
C MET A 305 10.07 -1.66 -4.28
N SER A 306 10.66 -2.16 -3.18
CA SER A 306 11.38 -1.31 -2.23
C SER A 306 12.60 -0.63 -2.84
N LEU A 307 13.37 -1.34 -3.67
CA LEU A 307 14.51 -0.76 -4.40
C LEU A 307 14.06 0.30 -5.42
N LEU A 308 12.98 0.03 -6.17
CA LEU A 308 12.41 0.97 -7.13
C LEU A 308 11.91 2.22 -6.43
N LEU A 309 11.16 2.09 -5.33
CA LEU A 309 10.70 3.21 -4.52
C LEU A 309 11.88 4.03 -4.01
N MET A 310 12.90 3.38 -3.44
CA MET A 310 14.11 4.05 -2.97
C MET A 310 14.80 4.83 -4.10
N ALA A 311 14.93 4.25 -5.29
CA ALA A 311 15.50 4.93 -6.45
C ALA A 311 14.66 6.13 -6.89
N VAL A 312 13.32 5.98 -6.93
CA VAL A 312 12.40 7.08 -7.24
C VAL A 312 12.57 8.23 -6.27
N VAL A 313 12.60 7.95 -4.95
CA VAL A 313 12.76 8.99 -3.93
C VAL A 313 14.13 9.65 -4.04
N VAL A 314 15.22 8.90 -4.23
CA VAL A 314 16.57 9.46 -4.41
C VAL A 314 16.64 10.35 -5.64
N VAL A 315 16.07 9.94 -6.78
CA VAL A 315 16.10 10.77 -8.00
C VAL A 315 15.19 11.98 -7.86
N ALA A 316 13.97 11.81 -7.33
CA ALA A 316 13.04 12.91 -7.10
C ALA A 316 13.59 13.95 -6.11
N THR A 317 14.43 13.51 -5.17
CA THR A 317 15.09 14.43 -4.23
C THR A 317 16.38 15.02 -4.79
N THR A 318 17.19 14.29 -5.54
CA THR A 318 18.47 14.84 -6.04
C THR A 318 18.30 15.71 -7.30
N LEU A 319 17.34 15.40 -8.17
CA LEU A 319 17.10 16.12 -9.42
C LEU A 319 15.84 16.99 -9.34
N LYS A 320 16.03 18.32 -9.32
CA LYS A 320 14.92 19.29 -9.29
C LYS A 320 14.00 19.09 -10.51
N GLY A 321 12.69 18.98 -10.27
CA GLY A 321 11.67 18.82 -11.32
C GLY A 321 11.52 17.41 -11.89
N ALA A 322 12.38 16.45 -11.52
CA ALA A 322 12.33 15.09 -12.06
C ALA A 322 11.23 14.21 -11.43
N GLY A 323 10.67 14.60 -10.28
CA GLY A 323 9.77 13.77 -9.49
C GLY A 323 8.56 13.23 -10.27
N GLY A 324 7.88 14.09 -11.03
CA GLY A 324 6.73 13.68 -11.85
C GLY A 324 7.09 12.67 -12.95
N ALA A 325 8.16 12.96 -13.70
CA ALA A 325 8.62 12.07 -14.78
C ALA A 325 9.10 10.71 -14.25
N VAL A 326 9.87 10.71 -13.16
CA VAL A 326 10.39 9.48 -12.55
C VAL A 326 9.26 8.63 -11.96
N GLY A 327 8.24 9.26 -11.37
CA GLY A 327 7.04 8.56 -10.90
C GLY A 327 6.30 7.86 -12.04
N VAL A 328 6.10 8.53 -13.18
CA VAL A 328 5.46 7.95 -14.36
C VAL A 328 6.29 6.78 -14.92
N ILE A 329 7.61 6.95 -15.03
CA ILE A 329 8.52 5.88 -15.48
C ILE A 329 8.43 4.67 -14.55
N ALA A 330 8.47 4.88 -13.23
CA ALA A 330 8.33 3.81 -12.26
C ALA A 330 7.00 3.07 -12.39
N ALA A 331 5.89 3.80 -12.57
CA ALA A 331 4.57 3.21 -12.79
C ALA A 331 4.51 2.31 -14.05
N LEU A 332 5.30 2.62 -15.08
CA LEU A 332 5.44 1.77 -16.28
C LEU A 332 6.37 0.57 -16.06
N ILE A 333 7.41 0.72 -15.22
CA ILE A 333 8.35 -0.36 -14.89
C ILE A 333 7.65 -1.48 -14.11
N VAL A 334 6.76 -1.14 -13.16
CA VAL A 334 6.04 -2.11 -12.31
C VAL A 334 5.34 -3.22 -13.12
N PRO A 335 4.43 -2.94 -14.07
CA PRO A 335 3.74 -3.99 -14.83
C PRO A 335 4.69 -4.80 -15.71
N VAL A 336 5.72 -4.16 -16.28
CA VAL A 336 6.73 -4.84 -17.12
C VAL A 336 7.54 -5.84 -16.28
N HIS A 337 7.99 -5.42 -15.10
CA HIS A 337 8.73 -6.27 -14.16
C HIS A 337 7.86 -7.43 -13.66
N MET A 338 6.64 -7.15 -13.22
CA MET A 338 5.67 -8.16 -12.78
C MET A 338 5.38 -9.19 -13.88
N PHE A 339 5.21 -8.75 -15.13
CA PHE A 339 5.05 -9.63 -16.28
C PHE A 339 6.27 -10.54 -16.49
N ALA A 340 7.48 -9.95 -16.51
CA ALA A 340 8.72 -10.69 -16.71
C ALA A 340 8.96 -11.71 -15.58
N GLN A 341 8.67 -11.33 -14.33
CA GLN A 341 8.81 -12.20 -13.17
C GLN A 341 7.83 -13.36 -13.23
N LEU A 342 6.55 -13.08 -13.48
CA LEU A 342 5.49 -14.09 -13.55
C LEU A 342 5.74 -15.09 -14.69
N LYS A 343 6.11 -14.58 -15.88
CA LYS A 343 6.43 -15.42 -17.04
C LYS A 343 7.58 -16.38 -16.76
N GLY A 344 8.69 -15.88 -16.21
CA GLY A 344 9.88 -16.69 -15.97
C GLY A 344 9.74 -17.63 -14.77
N ALA A 345 9.16 -17.16 -13.66
CA ALA A 345 9.00 -17.96 -12.44
C ALA A 345 8.14 -19.20 -12.71
N TYR A 346 7.02 -19.02 -13.42
CA TYR A 346 6.02 -20.08 -13.63
C TYR A 346 6.06 -20.70 -15.04
N SER A 347 7.06 -20.36 -15.88
CA SER A 347 7.19 -20.81 -17.28
C SER A 347 5.89 -20.72 -18.08
N LEU A 348 5.22 -19.57 -18.02
CA LEU A 348 3.91 -19.37 -18.67
C LEU A 348 4.04 -18.92 -20.13
N SER A 349 3.00 -19.21 -20.92
CA SER A 349 2.86 -18.61 -22.25
C SER A 349 2.51 -17.13 -22.15
N VAL A 350 2.81 -16.35 -23.19
CA VAL A 350 2.63 -14.89 -23.19
C VAL A 350 1.19 -14.49 -22.85
N PHE A 351 0.20 -15.08 -23.52
CA PHE A 351 -1.22 -14.80 -23.25
C PHE A 351 -1.60 -15.14 -21.80
N SER A 352 -1.16 -16.30 -21.32
CA SER A 352 -1.38 -16.75 -19.95
C SER A 352 -0.75 -15.81 -18.92
N THR A 353 0.38 -15.20 -19.24
CA THR A 353 1.03 -14.21 -18.39
C THR A 353 0.28 -12.89 -18.41
N LEU A 354 -0.12 -12.38 -19.58
CA LEU A 354 -0.75 -11.05 -19.72
C LEU A 354 -1.96 -10.86 -18.81
N TRP A 355 -2.97 -11.75 -18.92
CA TRP A 355 -4.17 -11.60 -18.09
C TRP A 355 -3.87 -11.81 -16.60
N ARG A 356 -2.94 -12.70 -16.27
CA ARG A 356 -2.51 -12.91 -14.88
C ARG A 356 -1.75 -11.72 -14.33
N THR A 357 -0.99 -10.99 -15.14
CA THR A 357 -0.36 -9.74 -14.72
C THR A 357 -1.42 -8.71 -14.35
N VAL A 358 -2.49 -8.58 -15.14
CA VAL A 358 -3.62 -7.68 -14.80
C VAL A 358 -4.25 -8.08 -13.45
N VAL A 359 -4.54 -9.38 -13.26
CA VAL A 359 -5.09 -9.89 -11.99
C VAL A 359 -4.12 -9.66 -10.84
N LEU A 360 -2.82 -9.89 -11.04
CA LEU A 360 -1.79 -9.68 -10.04
C LEU A 360 -1.72 -8.22 -9.59
N LEU A 361 -1.79 -7.26 -10.52
CA LEU A 361 -1.80 -5.84 -10.19
C LEU A 361 -3.01 -5.48 -9.33
N ILE A 362 -4.20 -5.98 -9.66
CA ILE A 362 -5.40 -5.79 -8.83
C ILE A 362 -5.19 -6.40 -7.43
N PHE A 363 -4.61 -7.60 -7.34
CA PHE A 363 -4.31 -8.23 -6.06
C PHE A 363 -3.26 -7.47 -5.25
N CYS A 364 -2.27 -6.86 -5.90
CA CYS A 364 -1.32 -5.97 -5.25
C CYS A 364 -2.02 -4.75 -4.63
N GLU A 365 -2.96 -4.12 -5.34
CA GLU A 365 -3.74 -2.98 -4.80
C GLU A 365 -4.62 -3.40 -3.62
N ILE A 366 -5.27 -4.56 -3.70
CA ILE A 366 -6.06 -5.11 -2.60
C ILE A 366 -5.16 -5.40 -1.38
N ALA A 367 -4.03 -6.07 -1.59
CA ALA A 367 -3.07 -6.38 -0.52
C ALA A 367 -2.49 -5.11 0.11
N ALA A 368 -2.14 -4.10 -0.69
CA ALA A 368 -1.66 -2.81 -0.20
C ALA A 368 -2.74 -2.08 0.63
N THR A 369 -3.99 -2.10 0.17
CA THR A 369 -5.12 -1.51 0.91
C THR A 369 -5.35 -2.23 2.24
N LEU A 370 -5.39 -3.57 2.22
CA LEU A 370 -5.54 -4.37 3.44
C LEU A 370 -4.38 -4.15 4.42
N PHE A 371 -3.17 -3.99 3.90
CA PHE A 371 -2.00 -3.65 4.71
C PHE A 371 -2.16 -2.27 5.35
N ILE A 372 -2.51 -1.23 4.59
CA ILE A 372 -2.74 0.12 5.12
C ILE A 372 -3.83 0.11 6.20
N VAL A 373 -4.97 -0.55 5.96
CA VAL A 373 -6.04 -0.69 6.96
C VAL A 373 -5.54 -1.40 8.21
N SER A 374 -4.75 -2.47 8.07
CA SER A 374 -4.15 -3.19 9.18
C SER A 374 -3.19 -2.33 9.98
N ILE A 375 -2.37 -1.52 9.29
CA ILE A 375 -1.43 -0.58 9.92
C ILE A 375 -2.18 0.52 10.67
N LEU A 376 -3.24 1.09 10.09
CA LEU A 376 -4.07 2.09 10.77
C LEU A 376 -4.74 1.49 12.00
N TYR A 377 -5.26 0.27 11.89
CA TYR A 377 -5.87 -0.45 13.00
C TYR A 377 -4.85 -0.77 14.11
N LEU A 378 -3.67 -1.31 13.79
CA LEU A 378 -2.66 -1.66 14.79
C LEU A 378 -1.95 -0.43 15.39
N GLY A 379 -1.74 0.61 14.58
CA GLY A 379 -1.03 1.83 14.98
C GLY A 379 -1.89 2.81 15.77
N PHE A 380 -3.21 2.85 15.50
CA PHE A 380 -4.14 3.76 16.16
C PHE A 380 -5.20 3.07 17.04
N GLY A 381 -5.39 1.76 16.91
CA GLY A 381 -6.43 0.97 17.60
C GLY A 381 -6.16 0.65 19.07
N HIS A 382 -5.07 1.16 19.65
CA HIS A 382 -4.78 1.08 21.08
C HIS A 382 -4.50 2.48 21.68
#